data_AF-A0A6A5JXB9-F1
#
_entry.id   AF-A0A6A5JXB9-F1
#
_cell.length_a   1.000
_cell.length_b   1.000
_cell.length_c   1.000
_cell.angle_alpha   90.00
_cell.angle_beta   90.00
_cell.angle_gamma   90.00
#
_symmetry.space_group_name_H-M   'P 1'
#
loop_
_entity.id
_entity.type
_entity.pdbx_description
1 polymer ?
#
loop_
_entity_poly.entity_id
_entity_poly.type
_entity_poly.pdbx_seq_one_letter_code
_entity_poly.pdbx_strand_id
1 'polypeptide(L)'
;QKLQYTRADDYTRGIKSRGGIDGFRHREEALKVVVPWLKSLPTTPILLEDRAPAHKSRIANDYLTTEKVDKLSWPGHSPEINASEHAWPWTRRQITRDFCPSQTVDECKKHWKYEWDKLP
;
A
#
# COMPACT_ATOMS: atom_id res chain seq x y z
N GLN A 1 5.06 -23.72 -18.27
CA GLN A 1 4.63 -23.72 -16.85
C GLN A 1 5.73 -23.08 -16.04
N LYS A 2 5.48 -21.94 -15.37
CA LYS A 2 6.45 -21.34 -14.44
C LYS A 2 6.13 -21.79 -13.02
N LEU A 3 7.18 -22.21 -12.35
CA LEU A 3 7.21 -22.95 -11.08
C LEU A 3 6.44 -22.22 -9.97
N GLN A 4 5.64 -22.99 -9.22
CA GLN A 4 4.99 -22.53 -8.00
C GLN A 4 6.05 -22.08 -6.98
N TYR A 5 5.79 -20.94 -6.33
CA TYR A 5 6.57 -20.43 -5.20
C TYR A 5 6.74 -21.50 -4.12
N THR A 6 7.96 -21.68 -3.63
CA THR A 6 8.28 -22.62 -2.55
C THR A 6 8.85 -21.87 -1.34
N ARG A 7 8.83 -22.53 -0.17
CA ARG A 7 9.39 -21.97 1.09
C ARG A 7 10.89 -21.64 1.02
N ALA A 8 11.60 -22.14 0.00
CA ALA A 8 13.00 -21.81 -0.27
C ALA A 8 13.18 -20.43 -0.94
N ASP A 9 12.10 -19.84 -1.45
CA ASP A 9 12.07 -18.49 -2.04
C ASP A 9 11.83 -17.40 -0.98
N ASP A 10 11.92 -17.75 0.32
CA ASP A 10 11.78 -16.82 1.42
C ASP A 10 12.91 -15.78 1.40
N TYR A 11 12.57 -14.59 0.90
CA TYR A 11 13.47 -13.45 0.79
C TYR A 11 14.00 -13.01 2.17
N THR A 12 15.32 -12.98 2.36
CA THR A 12 15.94 -12.42 3.56
C THR A 12 16.43 -11.00 3.28
N ARG A 13 16.04 -10.04 4.13
CA ARG A 13 16.45 -8.64 4.02
C ARG A 13 17.73 -8.40 4.82
N GLY A 14 18.79 -7.89 4.19
CA GLY A 14 19.92 -7.31 4.91
C GLY A 14 19.48 -6.08 5.73
N ILE A 15 20.01 -5.92 6.94
CA ILE A 15 19.62 -4.83 7.87
C ILE A 15 19.95 -3.47 7.22
N LYS A 16 18.93 -2.74 6.75
CA LYS A 16 19.05 -1.34 6.32
C LYS A 16 18.08 -0.49 7.13
N SER A 17 18.62 0.36 8.00
CA SER A 17 17.88 1.28 8.88
C SER A 17 17.44 2.59 8.20
N ARG A 18 17.90 2.87 6.98
CA ARG A 18 17.58 4.07 6.21
C ARG A 18 17.15 3.70 4.78
N GLY A 19 16.02 4.25 4.32
CA GLY A 19 15.50 4.08 2.96
C GLY A 19 13.97 4.10 2.88
N GLY A 20 13.44 4.41 1.70
CA GLY A 20 12.00 4.35 1.40
C GLY A 20 11.44 2.91 1.40
N ILE A 21 10.18 2.77 1.00
CA ILE A 21 9.55 1.46 0.84
C ILE A 21 10.15 0.76 -0.39
N ASP A 22 10.77 -0.40 -0.17
CA ASP A 22 11.22 -1.30 -1.22
C ASP A 22 10.27 -2.50 -1.37
N GLY A 23 10.51 -3.37 -2.34
CA GLY A 23 9.63 -4.51 -2.61
C GLY A 23 9.47 -5.47 -1.44
N PHE A 24 10.49 -5.61 -0.57
CA PHE A 24 10.39 -6.45 0.62
C PHE A 24 9.49 -5.79 1.67
N ARG A 25 9.70 -4.51 1.99
CA ARG A 25 8.84 -3.79 2.96
C ARG A 25 7.41 -3.67 2.45
N HIS A 26 7.23 -3.47 1.14
CA HIS A 26 5.90 -3.45 0.54
C HIS A 26 5.17 -4.77 0.80
N ARG A 27 5.82 -5.92 0.57
CA ARG A 27 5.23 -7.22 0.90
C ARG A 27 4.95 -7.35 2.40
N GLU A 28 5.96 -7.13 3.23
CA GLU A 28 5.89 -7.46 4.66
C GLU A 28 5.01 -6.51 5.47
N GLU A 29 5.10 -5.21 5.20
CA GLU A 29 4.45 -4.16 6.00
C GLU A 29 3.10 -3.72 5.41
N ALA A 30 2.92 -3.78 4.08
CA ALA A 30 1.67 -3.37 3.43
C ALA A 30 0.83 -4.56 2.96
N LEU A 31 1.32 -5.40 2.03
CA LEU A 31 0.50 -6.45 1.42
C LEU A 31 0.05 -7.51 2.43
N LYS A 32 0.90 -7.93 3.38
CA LYS A 32 0.49 -8.86 4.43
C LYS A 32 -0.61 -8.33 5.36
N VAL A 33 -0.77 -7.01 5.44
CA VAL A 33 -1.88 -6.37 6.19
C VAL A 33 -3.13 -6.26 5.32
N VAL A 34 -2.96 -5.87 4.05
CA VAL A 34 -4.07 -5.58 3.13
C VAL A 34 -4.72 -6.85 2.58
N VAL A 35 -3.94 -7.89 2.25
CA VAL A 35 -4.45 -9.11 1.61
C VAL A 35 -5.48 -9.86 2.47
N PRO A 36 -5.27 -10.08 3.78
CA PRO A 36 -6.30 -10.69 4.62
C PRO A 36 -7.62 -9.89 4.62
N TRP A 37 -7.53 -8.56 4.65
CA TRP A 37 -8.70 -7.69 4.56
C TRP A 37 -9.39 -7.81 3.19
N LEU A 38 -8.64 -7.79 2.08
CA LEU A 38 -9.20 -7.99 0.74
C LEU A 38 -9.97 -9.31 0.63
N LYS A 39 -9.43 -10.40 1.19
CA LYS A 39 -10.09 -11.72 1.20
C LYS A 39 -11.32 -11.80 2.09
N SER A 40 -11.46 -10.88 3.05
CA SER A 40 -12.64 -10.80 3.93
C SER A 40 -13.82 -10.07 3.29
N LEU A 41 -13.61 -9.40 2.15
CA LEU A 41 -14.66 -8.69 1.44
C LEU A 41 -15.68 -9.68 0.83
N PRO A 42 -16.97 -9.28 0.73
CA PRO A 42 -18.03 -10.14 0.20
C PRO A 42 -17.93 -10.40 -1.31
N THR A 43 -17.03 -9.69 -2.01
CA THR A 43 -16.79 -9.81 -3.45
C THR A 43 -15.34 -10.22 -3.71
N THR A 44 -14.99 -10.53 -4.96
CA THR A 44 -13.60 -10.74 -5.38
C THR A 44 -12.99 -9.40 -5.78
N PRO A 45 -12.17 -8.75 -4.93
CA PRO A 45 -11.59 -7.45 -5.25
C PRO A 45 -10.44 -7.58 -6.25
N ILE A 46 -10.21 -6.52 -7.02
CA ILE A 46 -8.99 -6.34 -7.82
C ILE A 46 -8.17 -5.25 -7.16
N LEU A 47 -6.93 -5.56 -6.80
CA LEU A 47 -6.00 -4.62 -6.20
C LEU A 47 -5.53 -3.59 -7.23
N LEU A 48 -5.70 -2.31 -6.94
CA LEU A 48 -5.13 -1.22 -7.71
C LEU A 48 -3.90 -0.65 -6.98
N GLU A 49 -2.73 -0.74 -7.62
CA GLU A 49 -1.50 -0.07 -7.19
C GLU A 49 -0.82 0.57 -8.41
N ASP A 50 -0.11 1.67 -8.20
CA ASP A 50 0.73 2.26 -9.24
C ASP A 50 1.92 1.33 -9.61
N ARG A 51 2.68 1.70 -10.63
CA ARG A 51 3.84 0.91 -11.07
C ARG A 51 5.15 1.30 -10.37
N ALA A 52 5.11 1.83 -9.15
CA ALA A 52 6.33 2.13 -8.40
C ALA A 52 7.24 0.88 -8.30
N PRO A 53 8.58 1.04 -8.26
CA PRO A 53 9.50 -0.10 -8.25
C PRO A 53 9.23 -1.14 -7.15
N ALA A 54 8.75 -0.71 -5.98
CA ALA A 54 8.36 -1.61 -4.90
C ALA A 54 7.14 -2.49 -5.27
N HIS A 55 6.11 -1.90 -5.87
CA HIS A 55 4.87 -2.57 -6.28
C HIS A 55 5.07 -3.47 -7.51
N LYS A 56 6.05 -3.14 -8.37
CA LYS A 56 6.48 -3.96 -9.51
C LYS A 56 7.47 -5.07 -9.12
N SER A 57 7.96 -5.08 -7.89
CA SER A 57 8.98 -6.05 -7.46
C SER A 57 8.49 -7.50 -7.60
N ARG A 58 9.42 -8.43 -7.86
CA ARG A 58 9.10 -9.86 -7.97
C ARG A 58 8.50 -10.38 -6.66
N ILE A 59 9.07 -9.97 -5.52
CA ILE A 59 8.62 -10.32 -4.16
C ILE A 59 7.14 -9.98 -3.94
N ALA A 60 6.73 -8.78 -4.32
CA ALA A 60 5.34 -8.34 -4.19
C ALA A 60 4.40 -9.12 -5.12
N ASN A 61 4.78 -9.29 -6.40
CA ASN A 61 3.95 -10.00 -7.38
C ASN A 61 3.81 -11.51 -7.08
N ASP A 62 4.88 -12.17 -6.63
CA ASP A 62 4.85 -13.59 -6.25
C ASP A 62 3.93 -13.82 -5.05
N TYR A 63 3.95 -12.89 -4.08
CA TYR A 63 3.05 -12.93 -2.93
C TYR A 63 1.59 -12.79 -3.36
N LEU A 64 1.25 -11.78 -4.16
CA LEU A 64 -0.13 -11.61 -4.67
C LEU A 64 -0.61 -12.82 -5.48
N THR A 65 0.28 -13.40 -6.30
CA THR A 65 -0.02 -14.62 -7.08
C THR A 65 -0.31 -15.81 -6.17
N THR A 66 0.54 -16.04 -5.16
CA THR A 66 0.35 -17.11 -4.17
C THR A 66 -0.94 -16.93 -3.38
N GLU A 67 -1.24 -15.68 -3.02
CA GLU A 67 -2.45 -15.33 -2.29
C GLU A 67 -3.70 -15.28 -3.17
N LYS A 68 -3.57 -15.45 -4.50
CA LYS A 68 -4.66 -15.38 -5.48
C LYS A 68 -5.40 -14.05 -5.46
N VAL A 69 -4.65 -12.95 -5.36
CA VAL A 69 -5.17 -11.59 -5.45
C VAL A 69 -4.82 -11.02 -6.81
N ASP A 70 -5.85 -10.69 -7.60
CA ASP A 70 -5.67 -10.05 -8.90
C ASP A 70 -5.25 -8.60 -8.73
N LYS A 71 -4.33 -8.15 -9.60
CA LYS A 71 -3.87 -6.76 -9.65
C LYS A 71 -4.26 -6.12 -10.97
N LEU A 72 -4.86 -4.93 -10.91
CA LEU A 72 -5.24 -4.17 -12.10
C LEU A 72 -3.97 -3.73 -12.85
N SER A 73 -3.97 -3.93 -14.17
CA SER A 73 -2.91 -3.39 -15.01
C SER A 73 -3.04 -1.88 -15.11
N TRP A 74 -2.23 -1.15 -14.35
CA TRP A 74 -2.24 0.31 -14.33
C TRP A 74 -1.23 0.92 -15.32
N PRO A 75 -1.60 1.96 -16.10
CA PRO A 75 -0.65 2.74 -16.87
C PRO A 75 0.24 3.59 -15.96
N GLY A 76 1.48 3.83 -16.39
CA GLY A 76 2.36 4.77 -15.70
C GLY A 76 1.89 6.21 -15.91
N HIS A 77 2.17 7.09 -14.96
CA HIS A 77 1.86 8.53 -15.04
C HIS A 77 0.37 8.87 -15.16
N SER A 78 -0.50 8.06 -14.58
CA SER A 78 -1.95 8.30 -14.56
C SER A 78 -2.48 8.48 -13.13
N PRO A 79 -2.09 9.56 -12.41
CA PRO A 79 -2.62 9.85 -11.08
C PRO A 79 -4.11 10.24 -11.11
N GLU A 80 -4.59 10.80 -12.21
CA GLU A 80 -5.96 11.33 -12.35
C GLU A 80 -7.06 10.28 -12.18
N ILE A 81 -6.75 9.03 -12.51
CA ILE A 81 -7.67 7.88 -12.39
C ILE A 81 -7.53 7.15 -11.04
N ASN A 82 -6.54 7.49 -10.21
CA ASN A 82 -6.32 6.83 -8.91
C ASN A 82 -7.12 7.55 -7.80
N ALA A 83 -8.10 6.87 -7.19
CA ALA A 83 -8.91 7.43 -6.11
C ALA A 83 -8.08 7.92 -4.92
N SER A 84 -6.97 7.24 -4.58
CA SER A 84 -6.12 7.64 -3.45
C SER A 84 -5.46 9.01 -3.67
N GLU A 85 -5.14 9.37 -4.91
CA GLU A 85 -4.55 10.68 -5.26
C GLU A 85 -5.54 11.83 -5.07
N HIS A 86 -6.84 11.55 -5.11
CA HIS A 86 -7.89 12.54 -4.80
C HIS A 86 -8.16 12.66 -3.30
N ALA A 87 -8.04 11.55 -2.56
CA ALA A 87 -8.20 11.55 -1.10
C ALA A 87 -7.09 12.35 -0.40
N TRP A 88 -5.82 12.21 -0.82
CA TRP A 88 -4.70 12.84 -0.10
C TRP A 88 -4.73 14.37 -0.03
N PRO A 89 -5.00 15.12 -1.12
CA PRO A 89 -5.14 16.57 -1.04
C PRO A 89 -6.32 17.00 -0.16
N TRP A 90 -7.44 16.26 -0.20
CA TRP A 90 -8.60 16.56 0.64
C TRP A 90 -8.24 16.42 2.12
N THR A 91 -7.68 15.28 2.53
CA THR A 91 -7.29 15.02 3.92
C THR A 91 -6.27 16.03 4.42
N ARG A 92 -5.25 16.36 3.61
CA ARG A 92 -4.24 17.38 3.96
C ARG A 92 -4.86 18.77 4.18
N ARG A 93 -5.85 19.16 3.36
CA ARG A 93 -6.55 20.43 3.54
C ARG A 93 -7.35 20.44 4.83
N GLN A 94 -8.07 19.37 5.16
CA GLN A 94 -8.81 19.30 6.43
C GLN A 94 -7.85 19.35 7.62
N ILE A 95 -6.75 18.58 7.61
CA ILE A 95 -5.77 18.60 8.70
C ILE A 95 -5.21 20.02 8.92
N THR A 96 -4.86 20.71 7.84
CA THR A 96 -4.32 22.07 7.91
C THR A 96 -5.34 23.09 8.44
N ARG A 97 -6.63 22.85 8.21
CA ARG A 97 -7.73 23.72 8.68
C ARG A 97 -8.09 23.43 10.14
N ASP A 98 -8.16 22.16 10.51
CA ASP A 98 -8.77 21.70 11.76
C ASP A 98 -7.75 21.56 12.91
N PHE A 99 -6.44 21.49 12.60
CA PHE A 99 -5.38 21.30 13.59
C PHE A 99 -4.24 22.30 13.45
N CYS A 100 -3.58 22.58 14.57
CA CYS A 100 -2.25 23.17 14.56
C CYS A 100 -1.23 22.17 13.96
N PRO A 101 -0.08 22.66 13.44
CA PRO A 101 0.98 21.78 12.97
C PRO A 101 1.38 20.75 14.03
N SER A 102 1.36 19.47 13.64
CA SER A 102 1.70 18.36 14.53
C SER A 102 3.17 18.48 14.97
N GLN A 103 3.43 18.32 16.26
CA GLN A 103 4.79 18.41 16.82
C GLN A 103 5.41 17.03 17.01
N THR A 104 4.60 15.97 17.06
CA THR A 104 5.05 14.59 17.17
C THR A 104 4.51 13.69 16.06
N VAL A 105 5.18 12.55 15.83
CA VAL A 105 4.72 11.52 14.87
C VAL A 105 3.36 10.97 15.29
N ASP A 106 3.11 10.81 16.59
CA ASP A 106 1.86 10.24 17.09
C ASP A 106 0.69 11.23 16.96
N GLU A 107 0.92 12.52 17.17
CA GLU A 107 -0.06 13.57 16.84
C GLU A 107 -0.37 13.57 15.35
N CYS A 108 0.65 13.51 14.50
CA CYS A 108 0.47 13.44 13.05
C CYS A 108 -0.41 12.24 12.67
N LYS A 109 -0.11 11.04 13.17
CA LYS A 109 -0.93 9.84 12.93
C LYS A 109 -2.38 10.02 13.39
N LYS A 110 -2.59 10.64 14.56
CA LYS A 110 -3.95 10.90 15.10
C LYS A 110 -4.73 11.87 14.21
N HIS A 111 -4.12 12.99 13.80
CA HIS A 111 -4.78 13.97 12.92
C HIS A 111 -5.12 13.34 11.56
N TRP A 112 -4.20 12.57 10.98
CA TRP A 112 -4.44 11.87 9.72
C TRP A 112 -5.57 10.85 9.82
N LYS A 113 -5.61 10.03 10.87
CA LYS A 113 -6.69 9.07 11.08
C LYS A 113 -8.03 9.77 11.28
N TYR A 114 -8.05 10.82 12.10
CA TYR A 114 -9.28 11.55 12.41
C TYR A 114 -9.92 12.20 11.18
N GLU A 115 -9.13 12.81 10.29
CA GLU A 115 -9.68 13.36 9.04
C GLU A 115 -9.97 12.30 7.99
N TRP A 116 -9.21 11.19 7.96
CA TRP A 116 -9.52 10.06 7.08
C TRP A 116 -10.91 9.48 7.36
N ASP A 117 -11.29 9.34 8.64
CA ASP A 117 -12.59 8.80 9.06
C ASP A 117 -13.78 9.72 8.68
N LYS A 118 -13.50 10.95 8.21
CA LYS A 118 -14.50 11.93 7.74
C LYS A 118 -14.51 12.10 6.21
N LEU A 119 -13.72 11.32 5.47
CA LEU A 119 -13.79 11.33 4.01
C LEU A 119 -15.25 11.10 3.58
N PRO A 120 -15.77 11.90 2.64
CA PRO A 120 -17.17 11.84 2.22
C PRO A 120 -17.52 10.55 1.49
#